data_AF-A0A2N3HLT3-F1
#
_entry.id   AF-A0A2N3HLT3-F1
#
_cell.length_a   1.000
_cell.length_b   1.000
_cell.length_c   1.000
_cell.angle_alpha   90.00
_cell.angle_beta   90.00
_cell.angle_gamma   90.00
#
_symmetry.space_group_name_H-M   'P 1'
#
loop_
_entity.id
_entity.type
_entity.pdbx_description
1 polymer ?
#
loop_
_entity_poly.entity_id
_entity_poly.type
_entity_poly.pdbx_seq_one_letter_code
_entity_poly.pdbx_strand_id
1 'polypeptide(L)' 'MKTNLNLETSIGFYETYFMVLPFYKTSKDAFNYLNNEIEFITGQKPYKNYKEWRNKTSV' A
#
# COMPACT_ATOMS: atom_id res chain seq x y z
N MET A 1 9.45 -12.33 -15.80
CA MET A 1 8.78 -11.09 -16.21
C MET A 1 9.00 -10.06 -15.12
N LYS A 2 9.60 -8.90 -15.42
CA LYS A 2 9.57 -7.76 -14.49
C LYS A 2 8.18 -7.14 -14.63
N THR A 3 7.25 -7.54 -13.78
CA THR A 3 5.99 -6.80 -13.62
C THR A 3 6.40 -5.43 -13.11
N ASN A 4 6.27 -4.39 -13.95
CA ASN A 4 6.36 -3.01 -13.51
C ASN A 4 5.16 -2.78 -12.59
N LEU A 5 5.35 -3.12 -11.30
CA LEU A 5 4.32 -3.02 -10.30
C LEU A 5 4.03 -1.54 -10.10
N ASN A 6 2.95 -1.06 -10.70
CA ASN A 6 2.55 0.32 -10.52
C ASN A 6 1.94 0.45 -9.13
N LEU A 7 2.73 0.97 -8.18
CA LEU A 7 2.35 1.17 -6.79
C LEU A 7 1.16 2.12 -6.61
N GLU A 8 0.88 2.96 -7.61
CA GLU A 8 -0.27 3.87 -7.62
C GLU A 8 -1.59 3.13 -7.90
N THR A 9 -1.53 1.91 -8.46
CA THR A 9 -2.73 1.10 -8.70
C THR A 9 -3.15 0.37 -7.43
N SER A 10 -4.46 0.16 -7.25
CA SER A 10 -4.96 -0.58 -6.09
C SER A 10 -4.40 -2.00 -5.98
N ILE A 11 -4.17 -2.66 -7.12
CA ILE A 11 -3.58 -4.00 -7.18
C ILE A 11 -2.09 -3.95 -6.79
N GLY A 12 -1.31 -3.04 -7.38
CA GLY A 12 0.11 -2.90 -7.05
C GLY A 12 0.34 -2.53 -5.60
N PHE A 13 -0.49 -1.65 -5.04
CA PHE A 13 -0.48 -1.34 -3.61
C PHE A 13 -0.80 -2.57 -2.76
N TYR A 14 -1.86 -3.31 -3.11
CA TYR A 14 -2.28 -4.51 -2.36
C TYR A 14 -1.19 -5.59 -2.37
N GLU A 15 -0.62 -5.91 -3.53
CA GLU A 15 0.45 -6.92 -3.63
C GLU A 15 1.69 -6.49 -2.84
N THR A 16 2.12 -5.23 -2.99
CA THR A 16 3.27 -4.71 -2.23
C THR A 16 3.00 -4.71 -0.73
N TYR A 17 1.77 -4.39 -0.32
CA TYR A 17 1.37 -4.45 1.08
C TYR A 17 1.62 -5.84 1.68
N PHE A 18 1.22 -6.91 1.00
CA PHE A 18 1.46 -8.27 1.49
C PHE A 18 2.94 -8.68 1.45
N MET A 19 3.71 -8.14 0.51
CA MET A 19 5.16 -8.33 0.50
C MET A 19 5.85 -7.68 1.70
N VAL A 20 5.41 -6.48 2.10
CA VAL A 20 6.03 -5.75 3.21
C VAL A 20 5.48 -6.14 4.57
N LEU A 21 4.24 -6.64 4.64
CA LEU A 21 3.55 -7.00 5.89
C LEU A 21 4.39 -7.84 6.87
N PRO A 22 5.16 -8.87 6.46
CA PRO A 22 5.98 -9.67 7.37
C PRO A 22 7.08 -8.89 8.12
N PHE A 23 7.47 -7.72 7.63
CA PHE A 23 8.51 -6.89 8.24
C PHE A 23 7.97 -5.91 9.29
N TYR A 24 6.64 -5.81 9.44
CA TYR A 24 6.00 -4.88 10.38
C TYR A 24 5.19 -5.61 11.45
N LYS A 25 5.14 -5.01 12.64
CA LYS A 25 4.40 -5.58 13.78
C LYS A 25 2.89 -5.59 13.57
N THR A 26 2.37 -4.63 12.80
CA THR A 26 0.94 -4.51 12.56
C THR A 26 0.63 -4.24 11.10
N SER A 27 -0.54 -4.70 10.68
CA SER A 27 -1.12 -4.39 9.38
C SER A 27 -1.24 -2.88 9.11
N LYS A 28 -1.43 -2.07 10.16
CA LYS A 28 -1.53 -0.61 10.04
C LYS A 28 -0.17 0.03 9.79
N ASP A 29 0.89 -0.50 10.40
CA ASP A 29 2.25 0.02 10.21
C ASP A 29 2.78 -0.27 8.81
N ALA A 30 2.56 -1.51 8.32
CA ALA A 30 2.87 -1.88 6.94
C ALA A 30 2.14 -0.96 5.93
N PHE A 31 0.86 -0.70 6.18
CA PHE A 31 0.07 0.24 5.37
C PHE A 31 0.64 1.65 5.44
N ASN A 32 0.90 2.19 6.64
CA ASN A 32 1.38 3.56 6.81
C ASN A 32 2.73 3.76 6.11
N TYR A 33 3.64 2.78 6.24
CA TYR A 33 4.91 2.79 5.54
C TYR A 33 4.69 2.90 4.03
N LEU A 34 3.97 1.95 3.43
CA LEU A 34 3.77 1.92 1.99
C LEU A 34 3.04 3.15 1.46
N ASN A 35 2.02 3.62 2.19
CA ASN A 35 1.23 4.79 1.81
C ASN A 35 2.05 6.09 1.87
N ASN A 36 3.02 6.18 2.79
CA ASN A 36 3.94 7.31 2.87
C ASN A 36 5.07 7.21 1.83
N GLU A 37 5.59 6.01 1.55
CA GLU A 37 6.59 5.81 0.49
C GLU A 37 6.05 6.24 -0.88
N ILE A 38 4.81 5.87 -1.19
CA ILE A 38 4.19 6.28 -2.47
C ILE A 38 3.93 7.78 -2.49
N GLU A 39 3.49 8.37 -1.38
CA GLU A 39 3.35 9.83 -1.26
C GLU A 39 4.69 10.55 -1.46
N PHE A 40 5.79 10.00 -0.94
CA PHE A 40 7.13 10.55 -1.12
C PHE A 40 7.58 10.47 -2.60
N ILE A 41 7.29 9.38 -3.30
CA ILE A 41 7.70 9.16 -4.69
C ILE A 41 6.86 9.99 -5.67
N THR A 42 5.54 10.07 -5.44
CA THR A 42 4.57 10.59 -6.40
C THR A 42 4.00 11.96 -6.03
N GLY A 43 4.22 12.40 -4.79
CA GLY A 43 3.57 13.58 -4.22
C GLY A 43 2.10 13.38 -3.86
N GLN A 44 1.54 12.17 -4.07
CA GLN A 44 0.14 11.88 -3.82
C GLN A 44 -0.03 10.67 -2.89
N LYS A 45 -0.93 10.82 -1.91
CA LYS A 45 -1.25 9.74 -0.98
C LYS A 45 -2.31 8.81 -1.61
N PRO A 46 -2.01 7.51 -1.84
CA PRO A 46 -2.96 6.59 -2.50
C PRO A 46 -4.27 6.42 -1.73
N TYR A 47 -4.17 6.38 -0.40
CA TYR A 47 -5.31 6.25 0.50
C TYR A 47 -5.22 7.28 1.62
N LYS A 48 -6.37 7.84 2.00
CA LYS A 48 -6.53 8.75 3.14
C LYS A 48 -6.11 8.08 4.45
N ASN A 49 -6.48 6.82 4.66
CA ASN A 49 -6.12 6.06 5.86
C ASN A 49 -6.35 4.55 5.70
N TYR A 50 -5.87 3.78 6.68
CA TYR A 50 -5.97 2.31 6.71
C TYR A 50 -7.41 1.79 6.61
N LYS A 51 -8.37 2.46 7.26
CA LYS A 51 -9.79 2.06 7.25
C LYS A 51 -10.37 2.18 5.83
N GLU A 52 -10.09 3.28 5.16
CA GLU A 52 -10.54 3.50 3.78
C GLU A 52 -9.94 2.46 2.83
N TRP A 53 -8.65 2.18 2.94
CA TRP A 53 -7.99 1.14 2.14
C TRP A 53 -8.61 -0.24 2.37
N ARG A 54 -8.83 -0.64 3.63
CA ARG A 54 -9.45 -1.92 3.98
C ARG A 54 -10.89 -2.03 3.46
N ASN A 55 -11.66 -0.96 3.49
CA ASN A 55 -13.03 -0.96 2.95
C ASN A 55 -13.06 -1.13 1.42
N LYS A 56 -12.04 -0.63 0.71
CA LYS A 56 -11.93 -0.77 -0.76
C LYS A 56 -11.41 -2.14 -1.21
N THR A 57 -10.74 -2.87 -0.32
CA THR A 57 -10.07 -4.15 -0.61
C THR A 57 -10.74 -5.36 0.05
N SER A 58 -11.65 -5.15 0.99
CA SER A 58 -12.50 -6.21 1.52
C SER A 58 -13.57 -6.51 0.48
N VAL A 59 -13.38 -7.60 -0.27
CA VAL A 59 -14.42 -8.28 -1.06
C VAL A 59 -15.47 -8.85 -0.11
#